data_AF-A0A6N8HA89-F1
#
_entry.id   AF-A0A6N8HA89-F1
#
_cell.length_a   1.000
_cell.length_b   1.000
_cell.length_c   1.000
_cell.angle_alpha   90.00
_cell.angle_beta   90.00
_cell.angle_gamma   90.00
#
_symmetry.space_group_name_H-M   'P 1'
#
loop_
_entity.id
_entity.type
_entity.pdbx_description
1 polymer ?
#
loop_
_entity_poly.entity_id
_entity_poly.type
_entity_poly.pdbx_seq_one_letter_code
_entity_poly.pdbx_strand_id
1 'polypeptide(L)'
;MKSKGYLCERCSTPDDPVTAKIAHHKTYLTKQNINDPYIALSWDNLEALCQDCHNKEHHRNDKKTVRMLNSIPLSGFDTEGGRLKIPAARA
;
A
#
# COMPACT_ATOMS: atom_id res chain seq x y z
N MET A 1 -17.72 -9.40 18.55
CA MET A 1 -17.58 -9.44 17.08
C MET A 1 -16.32 -10.21 16.72
N LYS A 2 -16.37 -11.09 15.71
CA LYS A 2 -15.17 -11.73 15.15
C LYS A 2 -14.94 -11.11 13.77
N SER A 3 -13.78 -10.47 13.56
CA SER A 3 -13.29 -10.22 12.19
C SER A 3 -13.20 -11.58 11.50
N LYS A 4 -13.47 -11.65 10.19
CA LYS A 4 -13.55 -12.88 9.37
C LYS A 4 -12.25 -13.72 9.42
N GLY A 5 -11.95 -14.33 10.56
CA GLY A 5 -10.71 -15.09 10.81
C GLY A 5 -9.42 -14.28 10.88
N TYR A 6 -9.46 -12.94 10.94
CA TYR A 6 -8.27 -12.08 10.71
C TYR A 6 -7.58 -12.31 9.37
N LEU A 7 -8.28 -12.89 8.39
CA LEU A 7 -7.75 -13.20 7.07
C LEU A 7 -8.20 -12.15 6.05
N CYS A 8 -7.36 -11.94 5.04
CA CYS A 8 -7.65 -11.07 3.91
C CYS A 8 -8.77 -11.66 3.07
N GLU A 9 -9.90 -10.97 2.96
CA GLU A 9 -11.08 -11.44 2.23
C GLU A 9 -10.88 -11.52 0.71
N ARG A 10 -9.82 -10.90 0.17
CA ARG A 10 -9.54 -10.89 -1.29
C ARG A 10 -8.50 -11.91 -1.74
N CYS A 11 -7.45 -12.16 -0.94
CA CYS A 11 -6.33 -13.00 -1.36
C CYS A 11 -6.05 -14.19 -0.45
N SER A 12 -6.65 -14.25 0.75
CA SER A 12 -6.44 -15.39 1.61
C SER A 12 -7.13 -16.62 1.01
N THR A 13 -6.42 -17.73 1.01
CA THR A 13 -6.97 -19.04 0.63
C THR A 13 -6.72 -20.04 1.77
N PRO A 14 -7.39 -21.20 1.77
CA PRO A 14 -7.10 -22.25 2.76
C PRO A 14 -5.65 -22.72 2.75
N ASP A 15 -5.02 -22.72 1.58
CA ASP A 15 -3.65 -23.19 1.37
C ASP A 15 -2.59 -22.10 1.63
N ASP A 16 -2.95 -20.82 1.48
CA ASP A 16 -2.11 -19.66 1.77
C ASP A 16 -2.91 -18.60 2.56
N PRO A 17 -2.94 -18.72 3.90
CA PRO A 17 -3.67 -17.79 4.75
C PRO A 17 -2.94 -16.46 4.87
N VAL A 18 -3.53 -15.40 4.36
CA VAL A 18 -2.96 -14.04 4.43
C VAL A 18 -3.67 -13.26 5.52
N THR A 19 -2.94 -12.77 6.52
CA THR A 19 -3.52 -11.96 7.58
C THR A 19 -3.97 -10.58 7.07
N ALA A 20 -5.21 -10.21 7.38
CA ALA A 20 -5.71 -8.86 7.19
C ALA A 20 -5.11 -7.92 8.24
N LYS A 21 -4.67 -6.74 7.80
CA LYS A 21 -4.10 -5.70 8.68
C LYS A 21 -4.93 -4.42 8.68
N ILE A 22 -5.85 -4.27 7.71
CA ILE A 22 -6.60 -3.05 7.47
C ILE A 22 -8.09 -3.40 7.29
N ALA A 23 -8.96 -2.62 7.92
CA ALA A 23 -10.38 -2.59 7.59
C ALA A 23 -10.58 -1.56 6.46
N HIS A 24 -11.04 -2.03 5.30
CA HIS A 24 -11.23 -1.22 4.12
C HIS A 24 -12.72 -1.01 3.85
N HIS A 25 -13.12 0.21 3.50
CA HIS A 25 -14.49 0.51 3.11
C HIS A 25 -14.75 0.11 1.65
N LYS A 26 -15.74 -0.76 1.42
CA LYS A 26 -16.19 -1.18 0.07
C LYS A 26 -16.78 0.01 -0.71
N THR A 27 -17.60 0.81 -0.02
CA THR A 27 -18.08 2.10 -0.54
C THR A 27 -17.14 3.19 -0.08
N TYR A 28 -16.54 3.90 -1.04
CA TYR A 28 -15.64 5.02 -0.76
C TYR A 28 -16.32 6.09 0.10
N LEU A 29 -15.65 6.46 1.18
CA LEU A 29 -16.09 7.58 2.00
C LEU A 29 -15.82 8.90 1.28
N THR A 30 -16.85 9.73 1.23
CA THR A 30 -16.85 11.08 0.71
C THR A 30 -17.22 12.03 1.85
N LYS A 31 -16.96 13.33 1.70
CA LYS A 31 -17.31 14.33 2.72
C LYS A 31 -18.82 14.35 3.03
N GLN A 32 -19.63 13.89 2.08
CA GLN A 32 -21.08 13.87 2.15
C GLN A 32 -21.62 12.62 2.87
N ASN A 33 -20.93 11.48 2.76
CA ASN A 33 -21.41 10.20 3.33
C ASN A 33 -20.70 9.80 4.63
N ILE A 34 -19.62 10.49 5.02
CA ILE A 34 -18.83 10.14 6.22
C ILE A 34 -19.62 10.20 7.53
N ASN A 35 -20.68 11.02 7.58
CA ASN A 35 -21.53 11.17 8.77
C ASN A 35 -22.67 10.15 8.83
N ASP A 36 -22.85 9.33 7.79
CA ASP A 36 -23.82 8.24 7.82
C ASP A 36 -23.18 7.01 8.47
N PRO A 37 -23.59 6.61 9.70
CA PRO A 37 -22.99 5.47 10.39
C PRO A 37 -23.23 4.14 9.66
N TYR A 38 -24.29 4.04 8.84
CA TYR A 38 -24.55 2.86 8.02
C TYR A 38 -23.56 2.71 6.87
N ILE A 39 -22.89 3.80 6.49
CA ILE A 39 -21.84 3.79 5.46
C ILE A 39 -20.46 3.76 6.12
N ALA A 40 -20.22 4.57 7.15
CA ALA A 40 -18.92 4.71 7.79
C ALA A 40 -18.53 3.54 8.70
N LEU A 41 -19.50 2.93 9.40
CA LEU A 41 -19.24 1.97 10.48
C LEU A 41 -19.91 0.60 10.27
N SER A 42 -20.71 0.42 9.21
CA SER A 42 -21.38 -0.85 8.96
C SER A 42 -20.39 -1.94 8.55
N TRP A 43 -20.50 -3.11 9.19
CA TRP A 43 -19.73 -4.31 8.85
C TRP A 43 -19.97 -4.77 7.42
N ASP A 44 -21.16 -4.51 6.86
CA ASP A 44 -21.47 -4.88 5.49
C ASP A 44 -20.65 -4.06 4.48
N ASN A 45 -20.30 -2.83 4.86
CA ASN A 45 -19.49 -1.92 4.06
C ASN A 45 -17.98 -1.99 4.39
N LEU A 46 -17.57 -2.83 5.33
CA LEU A 46 -16.16 -3.05 5.67
C LEU A 46 -15.70 -4.43 5.15
N GLU A 47 -14.46 -4.50 4.70
CA GLU A 47 -13.77 -5.76 4.36
C GLU A 47 -12.38 -5.79 4.99
N ALA A 48 -11.96 -6.96 5.47
CA ALA A 48 -10.63 -7.14 6.05
C ALA A 48 -9.61 -7.41 4.93
N LEU A 49 -8.67 -6.50 4.71
CA LEU A 49 -7.64 -6.62 3.67
C LEU A 49 -6.22 -6.64 4.24
N CYS A 50 -5.33 -7.33 3.52
CA CYS A 50 -3.89 -7.16 3.70
C CYS A 50 -3.42 -5.82 3.09
N GLN A 51 -2.22 -5.39 3.46
CA GLN A 51 -1.64 -4.12 2.97
C GLN A 51 -1.55 -4.10 1.44
N ASP A 52 -1.18 -5.21 0.81
CA ASP A 52 -1.00 -5.27 -0.65
C ASP A 52 -2.33 -5.16 -1.39
N CYS A 53 -3.37 -5.84 -0.92
CA CYS A 53 -4.73 -5.72 -1.48
C CYS A 53 -5.28 -4.32 -1.28
N HIS A 54 -5.07 -3.71 -0.11
CA HIS A 54 -5.46 -2.32 0.15
C HIS A 54 -4.73 -1.34 -0.77
N ASN A 55 -3.42 -1.52 -0.95
CA ASN A 55 -2.61 -0.67 -1.82
C ASN A 55 -3.01 -0.83 -3.29
N LYS A 56 -3.38 -2.03 -3.75
CA LYS A 56 -3.89 -2.26 -5.11
C LYS A 56 -5.18 -1.49 -5.38
N GLU A 57 -6.02 -1.30 -4.37
CA GLU A 57 -7.27 -0.55 -4.49
C GLU A 57 -7.01 0.97 -4.57
N HIS A 58 -6.25 1.52 -3.62
CA HIS A 58 -6.03 2.97 -3.54
C HIS A 58 -4.92 3.52 -4.44
N HIS A 59 -3.89 2.72 -4.74
CA HIS A 59 -2.69 3.17 -5.48
C HIS A 59 -2.64 2.67 -6.92
N ARG A 60 -3.75 2.16 -7.48
CA ARG A 60 -3.79 1.63 -8.87
C ARG A 60 -3.55 2.69 -9.96
N ASN A 61 -3.41 3.97 -9.62
CA ASN A 61 -3.24 5.06 -10.59
C ASN A 61 -2.11 6.07 -10.31
N ASP A 62 -1.14 5.75 -9.46
CA ASP A 62 0.13 6.49 -9.50
C ASP A 62 1.06 5.86 -10.56
N LYS A 63 0.67 5.95 -11.83
CA LYS A 63 1.65 6.32 -12.85
C LYS A 63 2.02 7.79 -12.63
N LYS A 64 2.44 8.15 -11.41
CA LYS A 64 3.40 9.25 -11.27
C LYS A 64 4.65 8.69 -11.88
N THR A 65 4.77 8.97 -13.16
CA THR A 65 6.00 9.03 -13.94
C THR A 65 7.19 8.93 -13.00
N VAL A 66 7.97 7.87 -13.11
CA VAL A 66 9.34 7.87 -12.63
C VAL A 66 10.01 9.04 -13.37
N ARG A 67 9.96 10.23 -12.78
CA ARG A 67 10.60 11.45 -13.23
C ARG A 67 11.36 12.12 -12.10
N MET A 68 11.71 11.36 -11.07
CA MET A 68 12.66 11.83 -10.07
C MET A 68 13.44 10.72 -9.37
N LEU A 69 13.92 9.72 -10.12
CA LEU A 69 15.02 8.86 -9.69
C LEU A 69 16.08 8.64 -10.79
N ASN A 70 16.18 9.55 -11.76
CA ASN A 70 17.30 9.61 -12.71
C ASN A 70 18.16 10.89 -12.57
N SER A 71 17.98 11.65 -11.49
CA SER A 71 18.77 12.87 -11.22
C SER A 71 19.36 12.95 -9.81
N ILE A 72 19.22 11.90 -9.00
CA ILE A 72 20.07 11.71 -7.83
C ILE A 72 21.14 10.70 -8.25
N PRO A 73 22.42 11.07 -8.36
CA PRO A 73 23.46 10.07 -8.42
C PRO A 73 23.38 9.35 -7.07
N LEU A 74 22.79 8.16 -7.07
CA LEU A 74 22.93 7.20 -5.98
C LEU A 74 24.44 7.05 -5.81
N SER A 75 25.00 7.78 -4.84
CA SER A 75 26.35 7.57 -4.40
C SER A 75 26.40 6.12 -3.99
N GLY A 76 27.00 5.28 -4.84
CA GLY A 76 27.15 3.87 -4.58
C GLY A 76 27.81 3.74 -3.23
N PHE A 77 27.10 3.17 -2.26
CA PHE A 77 27.72 2.67 -1.06
C PHE A 77 28.04 1.20 -1.35
N ASP A 78 29.29 0.81 -1.13
CA ASP A 78 29.67 -0.60 -1.21
C ASP A 78 29.01 -1.42 -0.08
N THR A 79 29.13 -2.74 -0.14
CA THR A 79 28.52 -3.66 0.83
C THR A 79 29.06 -3.49 2.27
N GLU A 80 30.06 -2.63 2.46
CA GLU A 80 30.64 -2.29 3.77
C GLU A 80 30.23 -0.86 4.22
N GLY A 81 29.38 -0.17 3.44
CA GLY A 81 28.90 1.17 3.76
C GLY A 81 29.89 2.29 3.43
N GLY A 82 30.89 2.03 2.58
CA GLY A 82 31.84 3.01 2.07
C GLY A 82 31.32 3.73 0.82
N ARG A 83 31.48 5.06 0.76
CA ARG A 83 31.05 5.88 -0.40
C ARG A 83 32.00 5.68 -1.59
N LEU A 84 31.50 5.12 -2.68
CA LEU A 84 32.23 4.95 -3.94
C LEU A 84 32.52 6.33 -4.57
N LYS A 85 33.80 6.68 -4.67
CA LYS A 85 34.24 7.94 -5.31
C LYS A 85 34.19 7.77 -6.83
N ILE A 86 33.24 8.46 -7.48
CA ILE A 86 33.19 8.53 -8.95
C ILE A 86 34.29 9.51 -9.42
N PRO A 87 35.17 9.14 -10.37
CA PRO A 87 36.14 10.09 -10.93
C PRO A 87 35.41 11.15 -11.76
N ALA A 88 35.73 12.42 -11.52
CA ALA A 88 35.17 13.55 -12.26
C ALA A 88 35.56 13.44 -13.74
N ALA A 89 34.57 13.32 -14.63
CA ALA A 89 34.79 13.45 -16.07
C ALA A 89 35.22 14.90 -16.38
N ARG A 90 36.39 15.04 -17.00
CA ARG A 90 36.87 16.32 -17.55
C ARG A 90 35.97 16.72 -18.72
N ALA A 91 35.60 18.00 -18.75
CA ALA A 91 34.93 18.66 -19.87
C ALA A 91 35.89 18.89 -21.05
#